data_AF-A0A2W4ISY6-F1
#
_entry.id   AF-A0A2W4ISY6-F1
#
_cell.length_a   1.000
_cell.length_b   1.000
_cell.length_c   1.000
_cell.angle_alpha   90.00
_cell.angle_beta   90.00
_cell.angle_gamma   90.00
#
_symmetry.space_group_name_H-M   'P 1'
#
loop_
_entity.id
_entity.type
_entity.pdbx_description
1 polymer ?
#
loop_
_entity_poly.entity_id
_entity_poly.type
_entity_poly.pdbx_seq_one_letter_code
_entity_poly.pdbx_strand_id
1 'polypeptide(L)'
;MANEEMNDEAKNELSCEGSSCTMEEKLSKLGAKIDEFAAKSAEMKEDAKCKLDELNEKRQAAMKRFEELKTSAPEALAELKSGFEKSIADLQQAFEDIREASAKAKDKLAS
;
A
#
# COMPACT_ATOMS: atom_id res chain seq x y z
N MET A 1 -19.40 -9.05 -39.87
CA MET A 1 -17.94 -8.81 -39.79
C MET A 1 -17.71 -7.34 -40.13
N ALA A 2 -17.50 -6.53 -39.10
CA ALA A 2 -16.68 -5.31 -39.12
C ALA A 2 -16.52 -4.94 -37.65
N ASN A 3 -15.25 -4.92 -37.24
CA ASN A 3 -14.72 -4.59 -35.93
C ASN A 3 -14.20 -3.16 -36.03
N GLU A 4 -14.66 -2.26 -35.17
CA GLU A 4 -14.11 -0.92 -34.90
C GLU A 4 -14.78 -0.47 -33.60
N GLU A 5 -14.14 -0.69 -32.45
CA GLU A 5 -13.21 0.25 -31.82
C GLU A 5 -13.90 1.54 -31.34
N MET A 6 -14.29 1.53 -30.06
CA MET A 6 -14.22 2.73 -29.24
C MET A 6 -13.44 2.38 -27.98
N ASN A 7 -12.18 2.75 -28.08
CA ASN A 7 -11.19 2.96 -27.06
C ASN A 7 -11.54 4.23 -26.24
N ASP A 8 -11.00 4.27 -25.01
CA ASP A 8 -10.82 5.45 -24.14
C ASP A 8 -12.05 6.17 -23.57
N GLU A 9 -12.38 5.87 -22.30
CA GLU A 9 -12.20 6.87 -21.24
C GLU A 9 -11.97 6.18 -19.89
N ALA A 10 -10.70 5.88 -19.63
CA ALA A 10 -10.19 5.81 -18.28
C ALA A 10 -10.35 7.18 -17.62
N LYS A 11 -11.22 7.26 -16.62
CA LYS A 11 -11.12 8.08 -15.40
C LYS A 11 -12.48 8.04 -14.73
N ASN A 12 -12.76 6.96 -14.02
CA ASN A 12 -13.52 7.12 -12.79
C ASN A 12 -12.63 7.98 -11.90
N GLU A 13 -12.83 9.29 -12.02
CA GLU A 13 -12.23 10.31 -11.18
C GLU A 13 -12.57 9.93 -9.74
N LEU A 14 -11.60 9.28 -9.09
CA LEU A 14 -11.49 9.27 -7.65
C LEU A 14 -11.24 10.73 -7.26
N SER A 15 -12.33 11.49 -7.25
CA SER A 15 -12.40 12.85 -6.75
C SER A 15 -11.94 12.79 -5.31
N CYS A 16 -10.73 13.27 -5.11
CA CYS A 16 -10.12 13.42 -3.83
C CYS A 16 -9.45 14.80 -3.83
N GLU A 17 -10.24 15.80 -4.22
CA GLU A 17 -9.88 17.20 -4.05
C GLU A 17 -9.85 17.52 -2.56
N GLY A 18 -8.70 18.02 -2.11
CA GLY A 18 -8.58 18.80 -0.89
C GLY A 18 -8.49 18.02 0.43
N SER A 19 -7.26 17.74 0.85
CA SER A 19 -6.85 17.61 2.26
C SER A 19 -7.21 16.34 3.05
N SER A 20 -8.12 15.48 2.59
CA SER A 20 -8.37 14.15 3.20
C SER A 20 -7.56 13.02 2.57
N CYS A 21 -7.02 13.24 1.36
CA CYS A 21 -6.45 12.20 0.52
C CYS A 21 -5.10 11.62 0.98
N THR A 22 -4.51 12.16 2.04
CA THR A 22 -3.15 11.76 2.46
C THR A 22 -3.07 10.31 2.90
N MET A 23 -4.11 9.74 3.51
CA MET A 23 -4.08 8.35 3.98
C MET A 23 -4.31 7.33 2.87
N GLU A 24 -5.35 7.53 2.06
CA GLU A 24 -5.61 6.68 0.89
C GLU A 24 -4.42 6.68 -0.06
N GLU A 25 -3.80 7.84 -0.32
CA GLU A 25 -2.57 7.91 -1.11
C GLU A 25 -1.42 7.17 -0.43
N LYS A 26 -1.20 7.35 0.88
CA LYS A 26 -0.09 6.68 1.58
C LYS A 26 -0.27 5.16 1.55
N LEU A 27 -1.48 4.65 1.79
CA LEU A 27 -1.82 3.23 1.72
C LEU A 27 -1.72 2.70 0.28
N SER A 28 -2.15 3.47 -0.71
CA SER A 28 -2.07 3.07 -2.13
C SER A 28 -0.62 3.04 -2.61
N LYS A 29 0.15 4.09 -2.32
CA LYS A 29 1.59 4.17 -2.63
C LYS A 29 2.37 3.06 -1.92
N LEU A 30 2.07 2.79 -0.65
CA LEU A 30 2.70 1.71 0.08
C LEU A 30 2.37 0.35 -0.57
N GLY A 31 1.14 0.15 -1.02
CA GLY A 31 0.74 -1.07 -1.73
C GLY A 31 1.49 -1.27 -3.02
N ALA A 32 1.54 -0.25 -3.86
CA ALA A 32 2.29 -0.30 -5.10
C ALA A 32 3.76 -0.63 -4.85
N LYS A 33 4.37 -0.06 -3.80
CA LYS A 33 5.73 -0.38 -3.39
C LYS A 33 5.88 -1.81 -2.88
N ILE A 34 4.93 -2.30 -2.07
CA ILE A 34 4.91 -3.67 -1.56
C ILE A 34 4.80 -4.67 -2.72
N ASP A 35 3.86 -4.47 -3.66
CA ASP A 35 3.67 -5.32 -4.84
C ASP A 35 4.89 -5.29 -5.78
N GLU A 36 5.42 -4.11 -6.10
CA GLU A 36 6.62 -3.97 -6.93
C GLU A 36 7.81 -4.65 -6.27
N PHE A 37 7.95 -4.48 -4.95
CA PHE A 37 9.01 -5.15 -4.20
C PHE A 37 8.78 -6.65 -4.23
N ALA A 38 7.59 -7.16 -3.87
CA ALA A 38 7.22 -8.59 -3.92
C ALA A 38 7.58 -9.26 -5.25
N ALA A 39 7.29 -8.58 -6.37
CA ALA A 39 7.63 -9.06 -7.70
C ALA A 39 9.15 -9.16 -7.92
N LYS A 40 9.91 -8.19 -7.41
CA LYS A 40 11.39 -8.21 -7.37
C LYS A 40 11.96 -9.12 -6.27
N SER A 41 11.12 -9.51 -5.32
CA SER A 41 11.44 -10.33 -4.14
C SER A 41 11.33 -11.82 -4.37
N ALA A 42 11.08 -12.29 -5.60
CA ALA A 42 11.00 -13.72 -5.90
C ALA A 42 12.26 -14.51 -5.45
N GLU A 43 13.40 -13.83 -5.29
CA GLU A 43 14.67 -14.37 -4.78
C GLU A 43 14.95 -14.03 -3.30
N MET A 44 14.03 -13.38 -2.58
CA MET A 44 14.20 -13.04 -1.17
C MET A 44 13.96 -14.25 -0.27
N LYS A 45 14.55 -14.20 0.93
CA LYS A 45 14.34 -15.20 1.97
C LYS A 45 12.85 -15.34 2.30
N GLU A 46 12.41 -16.57 2.61
CA GLU A 46 11.02 -16.85 2.98
C GLU A 46 10.50 -15.93 4.10
N ASP A 47 11.33 -15.60 5.09
CA ASP A 47 11.01 -14.61 6.14
C ASP A 47 10.61 -13.23 5.58
N ALA A 48 11.34 -12.72 4.59
CA ALA A 48 11.06 -11.42 3.99
C ALA A 48 9.75 -11.48 3.17
N LYS A 49 9.51 -12.60 2.48
CA LYS A 49 8.26 -12.82 1.74
C LYS A 49 7.06 -12.91 2.68
N CYS A 50 7.17 -13.66 3.77
CA CYS A 50 6.13 -13.80 4.79
C CYS A 50 5.77 -12.44 5.42
N LYS A 51 6.78 -11.67 5.83
CA LYS A 51 6.56 -10.32 6.38
C LYS A 51 5.94 -9.37 5.37
N LEU A 52 6.32 -9.47 4.09
CA LEU A 52 5.79 -8.63 3.03
C LEU A 52 4.31 -8.95 2.75
N ASP A 53 3.94 -10.23 2.75
CA ASP A 53 2.55 -10.68 2.63
C ASP A 53 1.70 -10.15 3.80
N GLU A 54 2.18 -10.31 5.04
CA GLU A 54 1.55 -9.75 6.24
C GLU A 54 1.36 -8.23 6.15
N LEU A 55 2.35 -7.49 5.62
CA LEU A 55 2.24 -6.05 5.43
C LEU A 55 1.17 -5.71 4.38
N ASN A 56 1.04 -6.50 3.32
CA ASN A 56 0.01 -6.28 2.31
C ASN A 56 -1.39 -6.55 2.87
N GLU A 57 -1.55 -7.61 3.67
CA GLU A 57 -2.82 -7.90 4.35
C GLU A 57 -3.21 -6.78 5.33
N LYS A 58 -2.26 -6.33 6.17
CA LYS A 58 -2.49 -5.22 7.12
C LYS A 58 -2.85 -3.92 6.40
N ARG A 59 -2.19 -3.63 5.27
CA ARG A 59 -2.50 -2.47 4.42
C ARG A 59 -3.92 -2.55 3.87
N GLN A 60 -4.32 -3.69 3.30
CA GLN A 60 -5.67 -3.88 2.75
C GLN A 60 -6.73 -3.77 3.85
N ALA A 61 -6.49 -4.35 5.02
CA ALA A 61 -7.36 -4.21 6.17
C ALA A 61 -7.48 -2.75 6.63
N ALA A 62 -6.37 -1.99 6.65
CA ALA A 62 -6.39 -0.57 6.97
C ALA A 62 -7.16 0.24 5.92
N MET A 63 -6.95 -0.02 4.63
CA MET A 63 -7.67 0.66 3.55
C MET A 63 -9.17 0.43 3.63
N LYS A 64 -9.59 -0.84 3.78
CA LYS A 64 -11.00 -1.19 3.91
C LYS A 64 -11.65 -0.52 5.13
N ARG A 65 -10.99 -0.58 6.29
CA ARG A 65 -11.48 0.08 7.50
C ARG A 65 -11.56 1.60 7.34
N PHE A 66 -10.60 2.21 6.64
CA PHE A 66 -10.63 3.63 6.36
C PHE A 66 -11.81 4.00 5.45
N GLU A 67 -12.07 3.25 4.39
CA GLU A 67 -13.22 3.46 3.50
C GLU A 67 -14.56 3.26 4.22
N GLU A 68 -14.68 2.20 5.03
CA GLU A 68 -15.86 1.94 5.85
C GLU A 68 -16.11 3.09 6.84
N LEU A 69 -15.08 3.55 7.57
CA LEU A 69 -15.20 4.65 8.52
C LEU A 69 -15.47 5.99 7.82
N LYS A 70 -14.83 6.26 6.67
CA LYS A 70 -15.06 7.47 5.88
C LYS A 70 -16.52 7.57 5.42
N THR A 71 -17.13 6.44 5.10
CA THR A 71 -18.51 6.39 4.60
C THR A 71 -19.54 6.32 5.72
N SER A 72 -19.28 5.55 6.78
CA SER A 72 -20.26 5.28 7.84
C SER A 72 -20.10 6.14 9.10
N ALA A 73 -18.90 6.65 9.39
CA ALA A 73 -18.59 7.37 10.62
C ALA A 73 -17.43 8.38 10.47
N PRO A 74 -17.61 9.47 9.71
CA PRO A 74 -16.53 10.45 9.45
C PRO A 74 -16.05 11.16 10.73
N GLU A 75 -16.89 11.29 11.74
CA GLU A 75 -16.53 11.87 13.05
C GLU A 75 -15.58 10.93 13.82
N ALA A 76 -15.87 9.63 13.84
CA ALA A 76 -14.98 8.63 14.42
C ALA A 76 -13.66 8.50 13.64
N LEU A 77 -13.71 8.67 12.31
CA LEU A 77 -12.51 8.74 11.47
C LEU A 77 -11.60 9.90 11.89
N ALA A 78 -12.16 11.06 12.25
CA ALA A 78 -11.38 12.22 12.69
C ALA A 78 -10.64 11.95 14.02
N GLU A 79 -11.28 11.25 14.96
CA GLU A 79 -10.66 10.84 16.22
C GLU A 79 -9.60 9.75 16.02
N LEU A 80 -9.89 8.77 15.17
CA LEU A 80 -8.98 7.68 14.84
C LEU A 80 -7.91 8.07 13.83
N LYS A 81 -7.99 9.27 13.25
CA LYS A 81 -7.09 9.77 12.20
C LYS A 81 -5.63 9.60 12.60
N SER A 82 -5.28 10.06 13.80
CA SER A 82 -3.90 9.96 14.32
C SER A 82 -3.44 8.51 14.53
N GLY A 83 -4.34 7.63 14.98
CA GLY A 83 -4.07 6.21 15.14
C GLY A 83 -3.86 5.49 13.80
N PHE A 84 -4.64 5.87 12.79
CA PHE A 84 -4.46 5.41 11.42
C PHE A 84 -3.16 5.92 10.81
N GLU A 85 -2.85 7.21 10.93
CA GLU A 85 -1.58 7.77 10.43
C GLU A 85 -0.38 7.07 11.07
N LYS A 86 -0.46 6.78 12.38
CA LYS A 86 0.57 6.01 13.07
C LYS A 86 0.68 4.58 12.54
N SER A 87 -0.46 3.91 12.29
CA SER A 87 -0.48 2.54 11.74
C SER A 87 0.09 2.50 10.32
N ILE A 88 -0.22 3.50 9.50
CA ILE A 88 0.33 3.66 8.14
C ILE A 88 1.83 3.93 8.21
N ALA A 89 2.29 4.80 9.12
CA ALA A 89 3.71 5.08 9.30
C ALA A 89 4.48 3.83 9.77
N ASP A 90 3.89 3.04 10.67
CA ASP A 90 4.47 1.76 11.13
C ASP A 90 4.58 0.75 9.97
N LEU A 91 3.53 0.62 9.15
CA LEU A 91 3.56 -0.19 7.93
C LEU A 91 4.64 0.27 6.93
N GLN A 92 4.80 1.58 6.75
CA GLN A 92 5.84 2.16 5.90
C GLN A 92 7.24 1.84 6.44
N GLN A 93 7.44 1.98 7.75
CA GLN A 93 8.72 1.69 8.40
C GLN A 93 9.06 0.20 8.31
N ALA A 94 8.10 -0.69 8.54
CA ALA A 94 8.29 -2.12 8.42
C ALA A 94 8.62 -2.55 6.98
N PHE A 95 7.98 -1.92 5.98
CA PHE A 95 8.34 -2.15 4.58
C PHE A 95 9.78 -1.73 4.28
N GLU A 96 10.20 -0.54 4.73
CA GLU A 96 11.58 -0.07 4.51
C GLU A 96 12.60 -0.94 5.25
N ASP A 97 12.27 -1.49 6.42
CA ASP A 97 13.12 -2.46 7.14
C ASP A 97 13.32 -3.75 6.33
N ILE A 98 12.25 -4.34 5.79
CA ILE A 98 12.33 -5.52 4.92
C ILE A 98 13.14 -5.20 3.66
N ARG A 99 12.92 -4.02 3.08
CA ARG A 99 13.63 -3.55 1.90
C ARG A 99 15.13 -3.42 2.15
N GLU A 100 15.51 -2.81 3.26
CA GLU A 100 16.91 -2.64 3.65
C GLU A 100 17.57 -3.97 4.01
N ALA A 101 16.86 -4.84 4.75
CA ALA A 101 17.33 -6.18 5.08
C ALA A 101 17.59 -7.02 3.82
N SER A 102 16.73 -6.89 2.82
CA SER A 102 16.90 -7.55 1.53
C SER A 102 18.02 -6.94 0.68
N ALA A 103 18.18 -5.62 0.69
CA ALA A 103 19.30 -4.94 0.02
C ALA A 103 20.65 -5.39 0.61
N LYS A 104 20.76 -5.47 1.94
CA LYS A 104 21.94 -6.00 2.64
C LYS A 104 22.19 -7.48 2.35
N ALA A 105 21.14 -8.27 2.15
CA ALA A 105 21.26 -9.68 1.76
C ALA A 105 21.85 -9.86 0.36
N LYS A 106 21.55 -8.95 -0.58
CA LYS A 106 22.15 -8.94 -1.93
C LYS A 106 23.63 -8.60 -1.92
N ASP A 107 24.05 -7.63 -1.11
CA ASP A 107 25.47 -7.21 -1.02
C ASP A 107 26.37 -8.32 -0.42
N LYS A 108 25.87 -9.03 0.59
CA LYS A 108 26.60 -10.11 1.26
C LYS A 108 26.72 -11.41 0.44
N LEU A 109 25.97 -11.54 -0.66
CA LEU A 109 26.07 -12.67 -1.58
C LEU A 109 27.04 -12.39 -2.75
N ALA A 110 27.45 -11.13 -2.93
CA ALA A 110 28.33 -10.67 -3.99
C ALA A 110 29.79 -10.46 -3.55
N SER A 111 30.12 -10.72 -2.27
CA SER A 111 31.50 -10.68 -1.71
C SER A 111 32.02 -12.05 -1.32
#